data_AF-A0A7V5HM52-F1
#
_entry.id   AF-A0A7V5HM52-F1
#
_cell.length_a   1.000
_cell.length_b   1.000
_cell.length_c   1.000
_cell.angle_alpha   90.00
_cell.angle_beta   90.00
_cell.angle_gamma   90.00
#
_symmetry.space_group_name_H-M   'P 1'
#
loop_
_entity.id
_entity.type
_entity.pdbx_description
1 polymer ?
#
loop_
_entity_poly.entity_id
_entity_poly.type
_entity_poly.pdbx_seq_one_letter_code
_entity_poly.pdbx_strand_id
1 'polypeptide(L)'
;MEGLSYEDILALWESVTDFSESWHEKIEEMLFRIDEMRVAEDFQNVKDKLDELQKKIMDLRMEIEDAVEKAHHGDISLEDLEGLFRDYGDELMMLEQELIELELEPDIYEDYYYEEEEEEF
;
A
#
# COMPACT_ATOMS: atom_id res chain seq x y z
N MET A 1 8.75 28.56 14.24
CA MET A 1 8.43 27.50 15.21
C MET A 1 9.61 26.57 15.23
N GLU A 2 9.92 25.93 16.36
CA GLU A 2 10.77 24.74 16.29
C GLU A 2 9.91 23.64 15.65
N GLY A 3 10.47 22.92 14.67
CA GLY A 3 9.78 21.81 14.04
C GLY A 3 9.70 20.59 14.94
N LEU A 4 8.98 19.57 14.49
CA LEU A 4 8.81 18.32 15.23
C LEU A 4 10.06 17.44 15.12
N SER A 5 10.39 16.69 16.17
CA SER A 5 11.43 15.67 16.08
C SER A 5 10.94 14.47 15.27
N TYR A 6 11.85 13.73 14.64
CA TYR A 6 11.48 12.49 13.94
C TYR A 6 10.82 11.47 14.87
N GLU A 7 11.20 11.42 16.15
CA GLU A 7 10.57 10.55 17.15
C GLU A 7 9.11 10.96 17.40
N ASP A 8 8.82 12.26 17.50
CA ASP A 8 7.45 12.77 17.67
C ASP A 8 6.60 12.51 16.42
N ILE A 9 7.19 12.64 15.23
CA ILE A 9 6.52 12.37 13.95
C ILE A 9 6.17 10.88 13.85
N LEU A 10 7.11 9.98 14.17
CA LEU A 10 6.85 8.54 14.17
C LEU A 10 5.78 8.16 15.21
N ALA A 11 5.86 8.73 16.42
CA ALA A 11 4.85 8.50 17.43
C ALA A 11 3.45 8.99 16.99
N LEU A 12 3.39 10.11 16.26
CA LEU A 12 2.14 10.60 15.69
C LEU A 12 1.57 9.61 14.67
N TRP A 13 2.40 9.13 13.73
CA TRP A 13 2.01 8.12 12.74
C TRP A 13 1.38 6.89 13.40
N GLU A 14 2.06 6.30 14.37
CA GLU A 14 1.59 5.12 15.11
C GLU A 14 0.30 5.41 15.92
N SER A 15 0.07 6.67 16.30
CA SER A 15 -1.10 7.04 17.10
C SER A 15 -2.37 7.26 16.28
N VAL A 16 -2.24 7.56 14.99
CA VAL A 16 -3.40 7.94 14.14
C VAL A 16 -3.67 6.99 13.00
N THR A 17 -2.73 6.09 12.72
CA THR A 17 -2.89 5.01 11.75
C THR A 17 -3.07 3.67 12.47
N ASP A 18 -3.63 2.69 11.76
CA ASP A 18 -3.77 1.32 12.26
C ASP A 18 -2.49 0.48 12.06
N PHE A 19 -1.42 1.08 11.55
CA PHE A 19 -0.15 0.40 11.32
C PHE A 19 0.67 0.29 12.61
N SER A 20 1.17 -0.91 12.90
CA SER A 20 2.10 -1.15 14.02
C SER A 20 3.56 -0.84 13.67
N GLU A 21 3.83 -0.46 12.43
CA GLU A 21 5.15 -0.20 11.87
C GLU A 21 5.18 1.20 11.25
N SER A 22 6.39 1.68 10.94
CA SER A 22 6.54 2.97 10.26
C SER A 22 6.00 2.93 8.83
N TRP A 23 5.63 4.09 8.28
CA TRP A 23 5.24 4.19 6.86
C TRP A 23 6.34 3.67 5.92
N HIS A 24 7.62 3.84 6.29
CA HIS A 24 8.76 3.33 5.52
C HIS A 24 8.74 1.80 5.46
N GLU A 25 8.61 1.14 6.61
CA GLU A 25 8.58 -0.33 6.68
C GLU A 25 7.39 -0.88 5.91
N LYS A 26 6.20 -0.27 6.09
CA LYS A 26 5.00 -0.69 5.37
C LYS A 26 5.13 -0.57 3.85
N ILE A 27 5.64 0.56 3.38
CA ILE A 27 5.87 0.80 1.95
C ILE A 27 6.90 -0.19 1.39
N GLU A 28 7.98 -0.44 2.11
CA GLU A 28 9.01 -1.39 1.68
C GLU A 28 8.47 -2.83 1.62
N GLU A 29 7.63 -3.24 2.57
CA GLU A 29 6.94 -4.53 2.55
C GLU A 29 6.09 -4.70 1.28
N MET A 30 5.26 -3.70 0.98
CA MET A 30 4.38 -3.72 -0.20
C MET A 30 5.16 -3.74 -1.51
N LEU A 31 6.23 -2.93 -1.61
CA LEU A 31 7.10 -2.91 -2.79
C LEU A 31 7.82 -4.24 -2.99
N PHE A 32 8.28 -4.88 -1.91
CA PHE A 32 8.91 -6.19 -1.97
C PHE A 32 7.93 -7.25 -2.51
N ARG A 33 6.70 -7.28 -2.01
CA ARG A 33 5.64 -8.19 -2.49
C ARG A 33 5.34 -7.99 -3.98
N ILE A 34 5.26 -6.73 -4.46
CA ILE A 34 5.10 -6.42 -5.88
C ILE A 34 6.25 -6.99 -6.72
N ASP A 35 7.50 -6.83 -6.27
CA ASP A 35 8.67 -7.34 -6.98
C ASP A 35 8.67 -8.88 -7.04
N GLU A 36 8.25 -9.56 -5.97
CA GLU A 36 8.07 -11.03 -5.95
C GLU A 36 7.01 -11.48 -6.97
N MET A 37 5.85 -10.80 -7.02
CA MET A 37 4.80 -11.14 -7.98
C MET A 37 5.23 -10.90 -9.43
N ARG A 38 5.96 -9.81 -9.70
CA ARG A 38 6.42 -9.48 -11.06
C ARG A 38 7.32 -10.55 -11.69
N VAL A 39 8.13 -11.22 -10.88
CA VAL A 39 9.04 -12.28 -11.36
C VAL A 39 8.36 -13.64 -11.51
N ALA A 40 7.20 -13.83 -10.86
CA ALA A 40 6.44 -15.07 -10.94
C ALA A 40 5.70 -15.20 -12.29
N GLU A 41 5.70 -16.43 -12.83
CA GLU A 41 5.05 -16.72 -14.13
C GLU A 41 3.52 -16.60 -14.03
N ASP A 42 2.94 -16.94 -12.88
CA ASP A 42 1.48 -16.95 -12.66
C ASP A 42 0.84 -15.56 -12.72
N PHE A 43 1.64 -14.49 -12.59
CA PHE A 43 1.18 -13.11 -12.56
C PHE A 43 1.47 -12.31 -13.84
N GLN A 44 1.83 -12.98 -14.96
CA GLN A 44 2.11 -12.26 -16.22
C GLN A 44 0.94 -11.38 -16.69
N ASN A 45 -0.30 -11.80 -16.42
CA ASN A 45 -1.54 -11.11 -16.79
C ASN A 45 -1.82 -9.84 -15.97
N VAL A 46 -1.22 -9.69 -14.79
CA VAL A 46 -1.45 -8.55 -13.88
C VAL A 46 -0.26 -7.59 -13.80
N LYS A 47 0.78 -7.78 -14.61
CA LYS A 47 1.99 -6.93 -14.60
C LYS A 47 1.70 -5.45 -14.75
N ASP A 48 0.86 -5.05 -15.69
CA ASP A 48 0.52 -3.64 -15.89
C ASP A 48 -0.17 -3.05 -14.65
N LYS A 49 -1.02 -3.84 -13.96
CA LYS A 49 -1.65 -3.42 -12.70
C LYS A 49 -0.63 -3.29 -11.56
N LEU A 50 0.32 -4.22 -11.47
CA LEU A 50 1.43 -4.15 -10.52
C LEU A 50 2.31 -2.92 -10.75
N ASP A 51 2.57 -2.56 -12.01
CA ASP A 51 3.32 -1.36 -12.38
C ASP A 51 2.58 -0.08 -11.96
N GLU A 52 1.27 -0.02 -12.19
CA GLU A 52 0.41 1.07 -11.75
C GLU A 52 0.37 1.18 -10.23
N LEU A 53 0.22 0.06 -9.53
CA LEU A 53 0.19 0.02 -8.07
C LEU A 53 1.53 0.45 -7.45
N GLN A 54 2.65 -0.03 -7.99
CA GLN A 54 3.98 0.40 -7.58
C GLN A 54 4.13 1.92 -7.71
N LYS A 55 3.65 2.48 -8.83
CA LYS A 55 3.72 3.92 -9.06
C LYS A 55 2.92 4.69 -8.00
N LYS A 56 1.68 4.27 -7.69
CA LYS A 56 0.86 4.89 -6.64
C LYS A 56 1.56 4.86 -5.29
N ILE A 57 2.15 3.72 -4.90
CA ILE A 57 2.90 3.58 -3.65
C ILE A 57 4.10 4.52 -3.61
N MET A 58 4.85 4.64 -4.70
CA MET A 58 6.00 5.54 -4.80
C MET A 58 5.59 7.02 -4.77
N ASP A 59 4.47 7.38 -5.40
CA ASP A 59 3.90 8.72 -5.36
C ASP A 59 3.50 9.08 -3.92
N LEU A 60 2.77 8.20 -3.22
CA LEU A 60 2.39 8.39 -1.82
C LEU A 60 3.61 8.48 -0.88
N ARG A 61 4.65 7.67 -1.12
CA ARG A 61 5.92 7.78 -0.38
C ARG A 61 6.49 9.19 -0.43
N MET A 62 6.54 9.79 -1.63
CA MET A 62 7.06 11.15 -1.80
C MET A 62 6.19 12.18 -1.07
N GLU A 63 4.87 12.02 -1.07
CA GLU A 63 3.95 12.92 -0.36
C GLU A 63 4.11 12.83 1.17
N ILE A 64 4.29 11.62 1.70
CA ILE A 64 4.58 11.42 3.12
C ILE A 64 5.94 12.05 3.48
N GLU A 65 6.99 11.79 2.70
CA GLU A 65 8.33 12.33 2.95
C GLU A 65 8.36 13.86 2.92
N ASP A 66 7.66 14.49 1.97
CA ASP A 66 7.52 15.95 1.87
C ASP A 66 6.75 16.53 3.07
N ALA A 67 5.68 15.88 3.53
CA ALA A 67 4.95 16.30 4.73
C ALA A 67 5.82 16.19 5.99
N VAL A 68 6.58 15.10 6.14
CA VAL A 68 7.50 14.86 7.25
C VAL A 68 8.61 15.90 7.26
N GLU A 69 9.21 16.21 6.11
CA GLU A 69 10.25 17.24 6.00
C GLU A 69 9.72 18.62 6.39
N LYS A 70 8.52 18.99 5.90
CA LYS A 70 7.84 20.23 6.28
C LYS A 70 7.55 20.30 7.77
N ALA A 71 7.07 19.22 8.38
CA ALA A 71 6.81 19.17 9.82
C ALA A 71 8.10 19.31 10.64
N HIS A 72 9.16 18.63 10.20
CA HIS A 72 10.48 18.69 10.82
C HIS A 72 11.11 20.09 10.72
N HIS A 73 10.84 20.85 9.65
CA HIS A 73 11.25 22.25 9.54
C HIS A 73 10.30 23.25 10.23
N GLY A 74 9.15 22.77 10.71
CA GLY A 74 8.12 23.61 11.34
C GLY A 74 7.31 24.45 10.36
N ASP A 75 7.25 24.02 9.10
CA ASP A 75 6.47 24.64 8.02
C ASP A 75 4.98 24.25 8.07
N ILE A 76 4.67 23.10 8.65
CA ILE A 76 3.30 22.65 8.95
C ILE A 76 3.12 22.36 10.44
N SER A 77 1.90 22.50 10.93
CA SER A 77 1.59 22.23 12.33
C SER A 77 1.40 20.75 12.61
N LEU A 78 1.40 20.37 13.90
CA LEU A 78 1.08 19.00 14.33
C LEU A 78 -0.32 18.57 13.90
N GLU A 79 -1.31 19.48 13.98
CA GLU A 79 -2.70 19.19 13.59
C GLU A 79 -2.82 18.97 12.07
N ASP A 80 -2.08 19.75 11.27
CA ASP A 80 -2.01 19.55 9.82
C ASP A 80 -1.37 18.18 9.48
N LEU A 81 -0.26 17.85 10.15
CA LEU A 81 0.42 16.57 9.96
C LEU A 81 -0.46 15.39 10.38
N GLU A 82 -1.22 15.52 11.47
CA GLU A 82 -2.15 14.49 11.93
C GLU A 82 -3.21 14.19 10.88
N GLY A 83 -3.80 15.23 10.28
CA GLY A 83 -4.77 15.09 9.18
C GLY A 83 -4.16 14.37 7.98
N LEU A 84 -2.98 14.81 7.54
CA LEU A 84 -2.25 14.18 6.44
C LEU A 84 -1.94 12.70 6.72
N PHE A 85 -1.49 12.36 7.94
CA PHE A 85 -1.19 10.98 8.30
C PHE A 85 -2.42 10.07 8.32
N ARG A 86 -3.59 10.58 8.72
CA ARG A 86 -4.84 9.81 8.59
C ARG A 86 -5.15 9.53 7.13
N ASP A 87 -5.08 10.56 6.28
CA ASP A 87 -5.36 10.42 4.85
C ASP A 87 -4.36 9.47 4.16
N TYR A 88 -3.07 9.61 4.44
CA TYR A 88 -2.03 8.73 3.91
C TYR A 88 -2.13 7.30 4.45
N GLY A 89 -2.53 7.13 5.72
CA GLY A 89 -2.78 5.83 6.33
C GLY A 89 -3.93 5.10 5.63
N ASP A 90 -5.04 5.79 5.39
CA ASP A 90 -6.19 5.28 4.65
C ASP A 90 -5.80 4.92 3.20
N GLU A 91 -4.99 5.75 2.54
CA GLU A 91 -4.51 5.46 1.19
C GLU A 91 -3.59 4.24 1.15
N LEU A 92 -2.65 4.10 2.08
CA LEU A 92 -1.82 2.89 2.20
C LEU A 92 -2.67 1.64 2.40
N MET A 93 -3.71 1.70 3.25
CA MET A 93 -4.63 0.56 3.44
C MET A 93 -5.36 0.18 2.14
N MET A 94 -5.80 1.18 1.36
CA MET A 94 -6.43 0.92 0.06
C MET A 94 -5.46 0.29 -0.94
N LEU A 95 -4.22 0.78 -0.99
CA LEU A 95 -3.18 0.24 -1.86
C LEU A 95 -2.76 -1.18 -1.44
N GLU A 96 -2.70 -1.46 -0.13
CA GLU A 96 -2.45 -2.81 0.38
C GLU A 96 -3.60 -3.76 0.02
N GLN A 97 -4.84 -3.32 0.13
CA GLN A 97 -5.99 -4.12 -0.27
C GLN A 97 -5.97 -4.42 -1.78
N GLU A 98 -5.62 -3.44 -2.63
CA GLU A 98 -5.43 -3.64 -4.07
C GLU A 98 -4.32 -4.68 -4.34
N LEU A 99 -3.21 -4.63 -3.60
CA LEU A 99 -2.14 -5.63 -3.71
C LEU A 99 -2.63 -7.04 -3.36
N ILE A 100 -3.34 -7.18 -2.24
CA ILE A 100 -3.89 -8.47 -1.78
C ILE A 100 -4.86 -9.03 -2.84
N GLU A 101 -5.67 -8.19 -3.47
CA GLU A 101 -6.56 -8.64 -4.55
C GLU A 101 -5.78 -9.16 -5.74
N LEU A 102 -4.72 -8.47 -6.16
CA LEU A 102 -3.83 -8.94 -7.24
C LEU A 102 -3.11 -10.24 -6.88
N GLU A 103 -2.73 -10.44 -5.62
CA GLU A 103 -2.14 -11.70 -5.11
C GLU A 103 -3.11 -12.88 -5.24
N LEU A 104 -4.41 -12.62 -5.21
CA LEU A 104 -5.47 -13.62 -5.33
C LEU A 104 -6.02 -13.78 -6.77
N GLU A 105 -5.64 -12.91 -7.70
CA GLU A 105 -6.05 -12.98 -9.11
C GLU A 105 -5.47 -14.14 -9.97
N PRO A 106 -4.34 -14.82 -9.67
CA PRO A 106 -3.73 -15.77 -10.62
C PRO A 106 -4.54 -17.05 -10.86
N ASP A 107 -5.65 -17.31 -10.14
CA ASP A 107 -6.45 -18.53 -10.23
C ASP A 107 -7.98 -18.30 -10.42
N ILE A 108 -8.41 -17.51 -11.40
CA ILE A 108 -9.82 -17.55 -11.89
C ILE A 108 -9.90 -17.97 -13.37
N TYR A 109 -8.98 -18.81 -13.81
CA TYR A 109 -9.05 -19.39 -15.15
C TYR A 109 -8.74 -20.88 -15.21
N GLU A 110 -9.14 -21.67 -14.20
CA GLU A 110 -9.30 -23.13 -14.35
C GLU A 110 -10.35 -23.66 -13.36
N ASP A 111 -11.25 -24.55 -13.83
CA ASP A 111 -12.34 -25.27 -13.12
C ASP A 111 -13.73 -24.63 -12.93
N TYR A 112 -14.34 -24.12 -14.02
CA TYR A 112 -15.79 -24.29 -14.24
C TYR A 112 -16.07 -25.28 -15.39
N TYR A 113 -15.52 -26.50 -15.32
CA TYR A 113 -16.12 -27.66 -15.99
C TYR A 113 -17.19 -28.27 -15.07
N TYR A 114 -18.31 -27.58 -14.92
CA TYR A 114 -19.59 -28.27 -14.70
C TYR A 114 -20.10 -28.66 -16.09
N GLU A 115 -19.48 -29.67 -16.70
CA GLU A 115 -20.24 -30.52 -17.62
C GLU A 115 -21.21 -31.29 -16.74
N GLU A 116 -22.47 -30.84 -16.72
CA GLU A 116 -23.60 -31.68 -16.32
C GLU A 116 -23.44 -33.02 -17.07
N GLU A 117 -23.05 -34.08 -16.36
CA GLU A 117 -23.22 -35.44 -16.85
C GLU A 117 -24.69 -35.60 -17.22
N GLU A 118 -24.98 -35.67 -18.52
CA GLU A 118 -26.29 -36.06 -19.04
C GLU A 118 -26.73 -37.36 -18.35
N GLU A 119 -27.82 -37.25 -17.58
CA GLU A 119 -28.51 -38.40 -17.00
C GLU A 119 -28.97 -39.38 -18.09
N GLU A 120 -28.47 -40.60 -17.93
CA GLU A 120 -29.13 -41.91 -18.09
C GLU A 120 -29.51 -42.42 -19.50
N PHE A 121 -28.88 -43.56 -19.83
CA PHE A 121 -29.36 -44.58 -20.78
C PHE A 121 -30.52 -45.41 -20.20
#